data_AF-A0A8H6FWM9-F1
#
_entry.id   AF-A0A8H6FWM9-F1
#
_cell.length_a   1.000
_cell.length_b   1.000
_cell.length_c   1.000
_cell.angle_alpha   90.00
_cell.angle_beta   90.00
_cell.angle_gamma   90.00
#
_symmetry.space_group_name_H-M   'P 1'
#
loop_
_entity.id
_entity.type
_entity.pdbx_description
1 polymer ?
#
loop_
_entity_poly.entity_id
_entity_poly.type
_entity_poly.pdbx_seq_one_letter_code
_entity_poly.pdbx_strand_id
1 'polypeptide(L)'
;MLCTLCTSLNIFELLNDEGESIGEEHQPTFIALTTSALKGCSLCSLFRATVLDTYKRVMIWSEEDVQNYQDERDRRATTRFVIRATAVDLDKNYAPFEDGYSGLFYLRRAPTDINSNGGKGGANDDVDEDQVLPWLSMSASTDMPTRIVGRAIGAHSDFDLGKQWIEQCIAAHRGCSQASNSELPTRLIDVGLPDGSIEPRLVETKGQQGK
;
A
#
# COMPACT_ATOMS: atom_id res chain seq x y z
N MET A 1 6.23 -16.53 1.86
CA MET A 1 5.32 -17.41 1.07
C MET A 1 3.89 -16.92 1.29
N LEU A 2 2.90 -17.36 0.51
CA LEU A 2 1.49 -17.01 0.72
C LEU A 2 0.68 -18.27 1.07
N CYS A 3 -0.39 -18.13 1.86
CA CYS A 3 -1.35 -19.22 2.07
C CYS A 3 -2.27 -19.33 0.84
N THR A 4 -3.06 -20.42 0.75
CA THR A 4 -3.95 -20.67 -0.40
C THR A 4 -4.91 -19.50 -0.66
N LEU A 5 -5.51 -18.95 0.40
CA LEU A 5 -6.43 -17.80 0.33
C LEU A 5 -5.73 -16.52 -0.14
N CYS A 6 -4.53 -16.23 0.36
CA CYS A 6 -3.76 -15.08 -0.11
C CYS A 6 -3.23 -15.27 -1.54
N THR A 7 -3.07 -16.51 -2.00
CA THR A 7 -2.56 -16.82 -3.35
C THR A 7 -3.66 -16.71 -4.39
N SER A 8 -4.91 -16.99 -4.01
CA SER A 8 -6.07 -16.81 -4.88
C SER A 8 -6.57 -15.36 -4.95
N LEU A 9 -6.03 -14.47 -4.11
CA LEU A 9 -6.51 -13.10 -4.04
C LEU A 9 -6.24 -12.35 -5.35
N ASN A 10 -7.33 -11.99 -6.05
CA ASN A 10 -7.29 -11.19 -7.26
C ASN A 10 -8.09 -9.91 -7.04
N ILE A 11 -7.42 -8.76 -7.02
CA ILE A 11 -8.06 -7.46 -6.74
C ILE A 11 -9.17 -7.15 -7.75
N PHE A 12 -9.03 -7.58 -9.01
CA PHE A 12 -10.06 -7.37 -10.01
C PHE A 12 -11.30 -8.22 -9.78
N GLU A 13 -11.15 -9.39 -9.15
CA GLU A 13 -12.28 -10.24 -8.75
C GLU A 13 -12.96 -9.73 -7.47
N LEU A 14 -12.36 -8.77 -6.76
CA LEU A 14 -12.98 -8.11 -5.61
C LEU A 14 -13.94 -6.96 -6.02
N LEU A 15 -14.03 -6.68 -7.31
CA LEU A 15 -14.93 -5.69 -7.89
C LEU A 15 -15.94 -6.41 -8.80
N ASN A 16 -17.21 -5.97 -8.79
CA ASN A 16 -18.19 -6.41 -9.78
C ASN A 16 -18.02 -5.64 -11.10
N ASP A 17 -18.81 -6.02 -12.11
CA ASP A 17 -18.80 -5.36 -13.44
C ASP A 17 -19.16 -3.86 -13.38
N GLU A 18 -19.79 -3.41 -12.30
CA GLU A 18 -20.15 -2.01 -12.04
C GLU A 18 -19.04 -1.26 -11.26
N GLY A 19 -17.92 -1.92 -10.97
CA GLY A 19 -16.80 -1.35 -10.19
C GLY A 19 -17.05 -1.28 -8.68
N GLU A 20 -18.12 -1.91 -8.18
CA GLU A 20 -18.44 -1.94 -6.77
C GLU A 20 -17.72 -3.08 -6.04
N SER A 21 -17.35 -2.83 -4.80
CA SER A 21 -16.65 -3.79 -3.93
C SER A 21 -17.55 -4.93 -3.48
N ILE A 22 -17.31 -6.15 -3.96
CA ILE A 22 -18.03 -7.34 -3.48
C ILE A 22 -17.38 -7.95 -2.23
N GLY A 23 -16.09 -7.68 -2.01
CA GLY A 23 -15.34 -8.23 -0.89
C GLY A 23 -15.16 -9.75 -0.93
N GLU A 24 -14.12 -10.25 -0.29
CA GLU A 24 -13.85 -11.68 -0.19
C GLU A 24 -13.52 -12.06 1.25
N GLU A 25 -14.12 -13.16 1.71
CA GLU A 25 -13.75 -13.74 2.99
C GLU A 25 -12.31 -14.26 2.93
N HIS A 26 -11.48 -13.80 3.87
CA HIS A 26 -10.10 -14.22 3.95
C HIS A 26 -9.95 -15.30 5.02
N GLN A 27 -9.78 -14.93 6.29
CA GLN A 27 -9.62 -15.88 7.39
C GLN A 27 -10.89 -15.89 8.25
N PRO A 28 -11.39 -17.07 8.64
CA PRO A 28 -12.63 -17.17 9.40
C PRO A 28 -12.47 -16.71 10.85
N THR A 29 -11.26 -16.81 11.41
CA THR A 29 -10.95 -16.52 12.81
C THR A 29 -9.57 -15.88 12.95
N PHE A 30 -9.33 -15.22 14.08
CA PHE A 30 -8.04 -14.61 14.38
C PHE A 30 -6.98 -15.67 14.67
N ILE A 31 -7.38 -16.82 15.22
CA ILE A 31 -6.52 -18.00 15.36
C ILE A 31 -6.08 -18.52 13.98
N ALA A 32 -6.99 -18.60 13.00
CA ALA A 32 -6.65 -19.04 11.64
C ALA A 32 -5.70 -18.05 10.94
N LEU A 33 -5.94 -16.74 11.11
CA LEU A 33 -5.04 -15.69 10.63
C LEU A 33 -3.64 -15.81 11.25
N THR A 34 -3.56 -15.95 12.57
CA THR A 34 -2.30 -16.10 13.30
C THR A 34 -1.57 -17.37 12.90
N THR A 35 -2.29 -18.48 12.75
CA THR A 35 -1.71 -19.75 12.28
C THR A 35 -1.11 -19.61 10.89
N SER A 36 -1.81 -18.95 9.97
CA SER A 36 -1.32 -18.71 8.60
C SER A 36 -0.09 -17.80 8.58
N ALA A 37 -0.08 -16.75 9.41
CA ALA A 37 1.08 -15.87 9.60
C ALA A 37 2.31 -16.64 10.12
N LEU A 38 2.14 -17.46 11.17
CA LEU A 38 3.21 -18.27 11.77
C LEU A 38 3.74 -19.35 10.81
N LYS A 39 2.91 -19.85 9.89
CA LYS A 39 3.33 -20.75 8.80
C LYS A 39 4.09 -20.02 7.67
N GLY A 40 4.32 -18.72 7.80
CA GLY A 40 5.14 -17.93 6.86
C GLY A 40 4.36 -17.26 5.74
N CYS A 41 3.03 -17.09 5.88
CA CYS A 41 2.23 -16.28 4.96
C CYS A 41 2.48 -14.79 5.20
N SER A 42 3.22 -14.13 4.32
CA SER A 42 3.62 -12.72 4.50
C SER A 42 2.43 -11.76 4.55
N LEU A 43 1.39 -12.00 3.75
CA LEU A 43 0.20 -11.16 3.74
C LEU A 43 -0.65 -11.35 5.01
N CYS A 44 -0.82 -12.59 5.49
CA CYS A 44 -1.45 -12.84 6.80
C CYS A 44 -0.66 -12.21 7.95
N SER A 45 0.68 -12.22 7.90
CA SER A 45 1.51 -11.55 8.91
C SER A 45 1.30 -10.05 8.92
N LEU A 46 1.20 -9.42 7.74
CA LEU A 46 0.87 -8.00 7.62
C LEU A 46 -0.51 -7.71 8.23
N PHE A 47 -1.54 -8.45 7.82
CA PHE A 47 -2.90 -8.28 8.33
C PHE A 47 -3.01 -8.51 9.85
N ARG A 48 -2.29 -9.49 10.40
CA ARG A 48 -2.23 -9.70 11.84
C ARG A 48 -1.60 -8.50 12.54
N ALA A 49 -0.47 -8.00 12.01
CA ALA A 49 0.24 -6.87 12.58
C ALA A 49 -0.63 -5.60 12.59
N THR A 50 -1.40 -5.34 11.54
CA THR A 50 -2.26 -4.14 11.46
C THR A 50 -3.44 -4.20 12.43
N VAL A 51 -4.04 -5.38 12.64
CA VAL A 51 -5.04 -5.60 13.69
C VAL A 51 -4.44 -5.26 15.06
N LEU A 52 -3.30 -5.86 15.40
CA LEU A 52 -2.64 -5.64 16.69
C LEU A 52 -2.24 -4.17 16.89
N ASP A 53 -1.63 -3.55 15.88
CA ASP A 53 -1.16 -2.16 15.95
C ASP A 53 -2.35 -1.20 16.12
N THR A 54 -3.48 -1.45 15.45
CA THR A 54 -4.67 -0.59 15.60
C THR A 54 -5.19 -0.59 17.03
N TYR A 55 -5.40 -1.77 17.63
CA TYR A 55 -5.88 -1.85 19.02
C TYR A 55 -4.83 -1.33 20.02
N LYS A 56 -3.54 -1.56 19.76
CA LYS A 56 -2.47 -1.02 20.60
C LYS A 56 -2.42 0.51 20.57
N ARG A 57 -2.64 1.14 19.41
CA ARG A 57 -2.61 2.60 19.27
C ARG A 57 -3.88 3.28 19.76
N VAL A 58 -5.04 2.73 19.43
CA VAL A 58 -6.35 3.35 19.71
C VAL A 58 -6.82 3.03 21.12
N MET A 59 -6.65 1.78 21.55
CA MET A 59 -7.20 1.28 22.82
C MET A 59 -6.13 1.03 23.90
N ILE A 60 -4.84 1.15 23.56
CA ILE A 60 -3.70 0.92 24.49
C ILE A 60 -3.73 -0.52 25.05
N TRP A 61 -4.20 -1.48 24.26
CA TRP A 61 -4.30 -2.87 24.65
C TRP A 61 -2.98 -3.61 24.47
N SER A 62 -2.71 -4.58 25.37
CA SER A 62 -1.62 -5.53 25.16
C SER A 62 -1.96 -6.51 24.05
N GLU A 63 -0.96 -7.20 23.49
CA GLU A 63 -1.22 -8.23 22.47
C GLU A 63 -2.11 -9.37 23.01
N GLU A 64 -1.97 -9.70 24.30
CA GLU A 64 -2.82 -10.69 24.98
C GLU A 64 -4.28 -10.22 25.08
N ASP A 65 -4.51 -8.95 25.42
CA ASP A 65 -5.86 -8.38 25.48
C ASP A 65 -6.53 -8.39 24.11
N VAL A 66 -5.78 -8.03 23.04
CA VAL A 66 -6.31 -8.07 21.67
C VAL A 66 -6.62 -9.51 21.26
N GLN A 67 -5.75 -10.47 21.60
CA GLN A 67 -6.00 -11.89 21.35
C GLN A 67 -7.27 -12.37 22.04
N ASN A 68 -7.41 -12.12 23.35
CA ASN A 68 -8.59 -12.52 24.13
C ASN A 68 -9.88 -11.91 23.59
N TYR A 69 -9.84 -10.63 23.20
CA TYR A 69 -10.98 -9.95 22.60
C TYR A 69 -11.36 -10.54 21.24
N GLN A 70 -10.38 -10.81 20.37
CA GLN A 70 -10.64 -11.42 19.06
C GLN A 70 -11.15 -12.86 19.19
N ASP A 71 -10.63 -13.63 20.14
CA ASP A 71 -11.10 -14.98 20.43
C ASP A 71 -12.56 -14.97 20.92
N GLU A 72 -12.93 -14.00 21.76
CA GLU A 72 -14.31 -13.84 22.20
C GLU A 72 -15.25 -13.47 21.05
N ARG A 73 -14.80 -12.61 20.12
CA ARG A 73 -15.56 -12.32 18.88
C ARG A 73 -15.70 -13.56 18.00
N ASP A 74 -14.65 -14.36 17.88
CA ASP A 74 -14.68 -15.61 17.10
C ASP A 74 -15.66 -16.63 17.71
N ARG A 75 -15.72 -16.75 19.03
CA ARG A 75 -16.69 -17.63 19.72
C ARG A 75 -18.13 -17.22 19.47
N ARG A 76 -18.40 -15.92 19.41
CA ARG A 76 -19.73 -15.40 19.10
C ARG A 76 -20.10 -15.61 17.63
N ALA A 77 -19.14 -15.98 16.77
CA ALA A 77 -19.29 -16.18 15.34
C ALA A 77 -19.97 -15.01 14.61
N THR A 78 -19.88 -13.80 15.17
CA THR A 78 -20.60 -12.64 14.66
C THR A 78 -19.98 -12.08 13.40
N THR A 79 -18.70 -12.35 13.16
CA THR A 79 -17.92 -11.65 12.13
C THR A 79 -16.73 -12.48 11.61
N ARG A 80 -16.30 -12.20 10.39
CA ARG A 80 -15.13 -12.81 9.72
C ARG A 80 -14.19 -11.75 9.17
N PHE A 81 -12.94 -12.11 8.90
CA PHE A 81 -12.00 -11.18 8.23
C PHE A 81 -12.29 -11.13 6.74
N VAL A 82 -12.42 -9.92 6.22
CA VAL A 82 -12.80 -9.64 4.83
C VAL A 82 -11.75 -8.73 4.19
N ILE A 83 -11.40 -9.04 2.95
CA ILE A 83 -10.62 -8.16 2.09
C ILE A 83 -11.59 -7.49 1.13
N ARG A 84 -11.53 -6.16 1.00
CA ARG A 84 -12.36 -5.41 0.04
C ARG A 84 -11.47 -4.59 -0.86
N ALA A 85 -11.75 -4.61 -2.16
CA ALA A 85 -11.28 -3.54 -3.03
C ALA A 85 -12.18 -2.32 -2.84
N THR A 86 -11.68 -1.12 -3.08
CA THR A 86 -12.53 0.06 -3.27
C THR A 86 -12.09 0.71 -4.56
N ALA A 87 -13.04 1.00 -5.44
CA ALA A 87 -12.89 2.02 -6.45
C ALA A 87 -13.62 3.23 -5.89
N VAL A 88 -12.89 4.18 -5.28
CA VAL A 88 -13.52 5.44 -4.92
C VAL A 88 -13.43 6.34 -6.15
N ASP A 89 -14.53 6.43 -6.89
CA ASP A 89 -14.80 7.60 -7.74
C ASP A 89 -15.05 8.76 -6.78
N LEU A 90 -13.97 9.39 -6.33
CA LEU A 90 -14.07 10.65 -5.63
C LEU A 90 -14.65 11.63 -6.64
N ASP A 91 -15.85 12.14 -6.36
CA ASP A 91 -16.41 13.27 -7.09
C ASP A 91 -15.29 14.31 -7.27
N LYS A 92 -15.09 14.77 -8.52
CA LYS A 92 -13.95 15.62 -8.94
C LYS A 92 -13.77 16.88 -8.09
N ASN A 93 -14.76 17.19 -7.26
CA ASN A 93 -14.80 18.31 -6.34
C ASN A 93 -14.11 18.07 -4.99
N TYR A 94 -13.86 16.81 -4.57
CA TYR A 94 -13.37 16.49 -3.21
C TYR A 94 -11.95 15.92 -3.14
N ALA A 95 -11.35 15.53 -4.26
CA ALA A 95 -9.95 15.09 -4.29
C ALA A 95 -9.25 15.57 -5.56
N PRO A 96 -8.00 16.09 -5.46
CA PRO A 96 -7.25 16.65 -6.59
C PRO A 96 -6.68 15.58 -7.55
N PHE A 97 -7.15 14.34 -7.49
CA PHE A 97 -6.63 13.23 -8.27
C PHE A 97 -7.69 12.82 -9.27
N GLU A 98 -7.41 13.08 -10.56
CA GLU A 98 -8.39 12.94 -11.64
C GLU A 98 -8.75 11.49 -11.99
N ASP A 99 -7.98 10.52 -11.48
CA ASP A 99 -8.12 9.10 -11.76
C ASP A 99 -8.30 8.32 -10.45
N GLY A 100 -9.52 7.82 -10.21
CA GLY A 100 -9.95 7.19 -8.96
C GLY A 100 -8.95 6.23 -8.32
N TYR A 101 -8.96 6.16 -6.99
CA TYR A 101 -8.08 5.27 -6.25
C TYR A 101 -8.65 3.86 -6.20
N SER A 102 -7.84 2.89 -6.63
CA SER A 102 -8.03 1.49 -6.27
C SER A 102 -7.34 1.22 -4.94
N GLY A 103 -8.13 0.97 -3.90
CA GLY A 103 -7.63 0.64 -2.57
C GLY A 103 -7.98 -0.78 -2.14
N LEU A 104 -7.19 -1.35 -1.24
CA LEU A 104 -7.48 -2.60 -0.55
C LEU A 104 -7.70 -2.30 0.93
N PHE A 105 -8.84 -2.74 1.44
CA PHE A 105 -9.22 -2.65 2.83
C PHE A 105 -9.20 -4.03 3.48
N TYR A 106 -8.71 -4.08 4.72
CA TYR A 106 -8.81 -5.25 5.57
C TYR A 106 -9.58 -4.91 6.85
N LEU A 107 -10.69 -5.60 7.07
CA LEU A 107 -11.58 -5.38 8.21
C LEU A 107 -12.24 -6.69 8.66
N ARG A 108 -13.06 -6.61 9.70
CA ARG A 108 -13.89 -7.72 10.18
C ARG A 108 -15.36 -7.33 10.08
N ARG A 109 -16.19 -8.18 9.47
CA ARG A 109 -17.61 -7.89 9.17
C ARG A 109 -18.51 -9.10 9.40
N ALA A 110 -19.79 -8.87 9.67
CA ALA A 110 -20.77 -9.96 9.71
C ALA A 110 -20.94 -10.59 8.31
N PRO A 111 -21.15 -11.92 8.21
CA PRO A 111 -21.32 -12.58 6.90
C PRO A 111 -22.46 -12.01 6.07
N THR A 112 -23.54 -11.55 6.72
CA THR A 112 -24.69 -10.93 6.06
C THR A 112 -24.36 -9.61 5.38
N ASP A 113 -23.29 -8.94 5.82
CA ASP A 113 -22.94 -7.61 5.36
C ASP A 113 -21.90 -7.63 4.24
N ILE A 114 -21.35 -8.79 3.87
CA ILE A 114 -20.31 -8.85 2.84
C ILE A 114 -20.84 -8.31 1.50
N ASN A 115 -22.10 -8.65 1.17
CA ASN A 115 -22.76 -8.25 -0.08
C ASN A 115 -23.54 -6.94 0.02
N SER A 116 -23.58 -6.28 1.19
CA SER A 116 -24.28 -4.99 1.29
C SER A 116 -23.40 -3.89 0.71
N ASN A 117 -23.71 -3.51 -0.54
CA ASN A 117 -23.30 -2.25 -1.16
C ASN A 117 -23.62 -1.15 -0.15
N GLY A 118 -22.59 -0.41 0.29
CA GLY A 118 -22.64 0.50 1.43
C GLY A 118 -23.97 1.24 1.52
N GLY A 119 -24.86 0.71 2.34
CA GLY A 119 -26.17 1.30 2.54
C GLY A 119 -25.93 2.67 3.10
N LYS A 120 -26.41 3.71 2.40
CA LYS A 120 -26.61 5.04 2.97
C LYS A 120 -27.37 4.83 4.27
N GLY A 121 -26.66 4.82 5.39
CA GLY A 121 -27.24 4.64 6.71
C GLY A 121 -28.25 5.77 6.91
N GLY A 122 -29.53 5.43 6.92
CA GLY A 122 -30.56 6.31 7.41
C GLY A 122 -30.20 6.67 8.85
N ALA A 123 -30.13 7.96 9.15
CA ALA A 123 -29.47 8.53 10.32
C ALA A 123 -30.13 8.25 11.69
N ASN A 124 -30.89 7.16 11.86
CA ASN A 124 -31.80 7.02 13.01
C ASN A 124 -31.79 5.69 13.78
N ASP A 125 -30.90 4.74 13.49
CA ASP A 125 -30.74 3.56 14.36
C ASP A 125 -29.45 3.69 15.16
N ASP A 126 -29.55 3.44 16.47
CA ASP A 126 -28.48 3.45 17.47
C ASP A 126 -27.20 2.90 16.84
N VAL A 127 -26.23 3.79 16.65
CA VAL A 127 -24.98 3.50 15.95
C VAL A 127 -24.23 2.46 16.78
N ASP A 128 -24.38 1.20 16.41
CA ASP A 128 -23.54 0.12 16.88
C ASP A 128 -22.09 0.59 16.66
N GLU A 129 -21.33 0.71 17.74
CA GLU A 129 -19.94 1.22 17.80
C GLU A 129 -18.97 0.42 16.90
N ASP A 130 -19.49 -0.62 16.23
CA ASP A 130 -18.86 -1.55 15.30
C ASP A 130 -18.84 -1.07 13.84
N GLN A 131 -19.01 0.23 13.55
CA GLN A 131 -18.55 0.81 12.28
C GLN A 131 -17.00 0.86 12.26
N VAL A 132 -16.39 -0.32 12.24
CA VAL A 132 -14.95 -0.54 12.33
C VAL A 132 -14.30 0.01 11.06
N LEU A 133 -13.63 1.15 11.20
CA LEU A 133 -12.68 1.64 10.22
C LEU A 133 -11.72 0.50 9.84
N PRO A 134 -11.35 0.37 8.56
CA PRO A 134 -10.47 -0.70 8.13
C PRO A 134 -9.13 -0.62 8.86
N TRP A 135 -8.67 -1.76 9.39
CA TRP A 135 -7.38 -1.85 10.09
C TRP A 135 -6.19 -1.64 9.16
N LEU A 136 -6.38 -1.95 7.88
CA LEU A 136 -5.42 -1.65 6.83
C LEU A 136 -6.18 -1.03 5.66
N SER A 137 -5.69 0.12 5.22
CA SER A 137 -6.03 0.73 3.94
C SER A 137 -4.75 0.86 3.14
N MET A 138 -4.71 0.24 1.97
CA MET A 138 -3.62 0.40 1.01
C MET A 138 -4.21 0.98 -0.26
N SER A 139 -3.72 2.12 -0.72
CA SER A 139 -4.04 2.64 -2.05
C SER A 139 -2.79 2.61 -2.91
N ALA A 140 -2.96 2.24 -4.17
CA ALA A 140 -1.96 2.57 -5.18
C ALA A 140 -2.36 3.93 -5.76
N SER A 141 -1.43 4.89 -5.72
CA SER A 141 -1.60 6.11 -6.49
C SER A 141 -1.55 5.73 -7.97
N THR A 142 -2.64 5.99 -8.68
CA THR A 142 -2.68 6.02 -10.15
C THR A 142 -1.74 7.09 -10.71
N ASP A 143 -1.37 8.05 -9.86
CA ASP A 143 -0.59 9.25 -10.14
C ASP A 143 0.90 9.13 -9.78
N MET A 144 1.44 7.90 -9.71
CA MET A 144 2.89 7.77 -9.88
C MET A 144 3.22 8.32 -11.27
N PRO A 145 4.18 9.24 -11.44
CA PRO A 145 4.55 9.73 -12.75
C PRO A 145 5.02 8.54 -13.58
N THR A 146 4.09 7.99 -14.37
CA THR A 146 4.35 6.95 -15.35
C THR A 146 5.20 7.50 -16.47
N ARG A 147 5.56 8.80 -16.44
CA ARG A 147 6.42 9.45 -17.41
C ARG A 147 7.40 10.43 -16.77
N ILE A 148 8.69 10.25 -17.02
CA ILE A 148 9.69 11.33 -16.94
C ILE A 148 10.05 11.73 -18.37
N VAL A 149 9.81 13.00 -18.73
CA VAL A 149 10.11 13.56 -20.07
C VAL A 149 9.53 12.70 -21.21
N GLY A 150 8.24 12.33 -21.10
CA GLY A 150 7.50 11.60 -22.14
C GLY A 150 7.84 10.11 -22.27
N ARG A 151 8.74 9.56 -21.44
CA ARG A 151 9.08 8.13 -21.44
C ARG A 151 8.33 7.39 -20.36
N ALA A 152 7.64 6.32 -20.73
CA ALA A 152 6.95 5.45 -19.78
C ALA A 152 7.94 4.92 -18.72
N ILE A 153 7.56 4.95 -17.44
CA ILE A 153 8.28 4.34 -16.32
C ILE A 153 7.34 3.32 -15.69
N GLY A 154 7.67 2.04 -15.86
CA GLY A 154 7.19 0.93 -15.04
C GLY A 154 7.96 0.83 -13.73
N ALA A 155 7.27 0.39 -12.68
CA ALA A 155 7.84 0.22 -11.34
C ALA A 155 9.08 -0.71 -11.35
N HIS A 156 10.13 -0.32 -10.60
CA HIS A 156 11.41 -0.99 -10.33
C HIS A 156 12.24 -1.48 -11.54
N SER A 157 11.65 -2.16 -12.52
CA SER A 157 12.33 -2.67 -13.71
C SER A 157 13.05 -1.59 -14.50
N ASP A 158 12.50 -0.39 -14.52
CA ASP A 158 12.99 0.68 -15.39
C ASP A 158 14.17 1.43 -14.78
N PHE A 159 14.24 1.47 -13.44
CA PHE A 159 15.43 1.97 -12.74
C PHE A 159 16.59 1.00 -12.90
N ASP A 160 16.32 -0.31 -12.74
CA ASP A 160 17.32 -1.36 -12.96
C ASP A 160 17.78 -1.39 -14.43
N LEU A 161 16.87 -1.19 -15.38
CA LEU A 161 17.20 -1.07 -16.80
C LEU A 161 18.05 0.17 -17.09
N GLY A 162 17.67 1.33 -16.54
CA GLY A 162 18.45 2.57 -16.68
C GLY A 162 19.85 2.43 -16.08
N LYS A 163 19.96 1.82 -14.90
CA LYS A 163 21.24 1.48 -14.28
C LYS A 163 22.07 0.54 -15.15
N GLN A 164 21.45 -0.53 -15.67
CA GLN A 164 22.10 -1.48 -16.55
C GLN A 164 22.62 -0.81 -17.82
N TRP A 165 21.88 0.12 -18.43
CA TRP A 165 22.33 0.87 -19.60
C TRP A 165 23.54 1.75 -19.29
N ILE A 166 23.54 2.45 -18.15
CA ILE A 166 24.67 3.26 -17.71
C ILE A 166 25.91 2.38 -17.50
N GLU A 167 25.75 1.25 -16.79
CA GLU A 167 26.83 0.30 -16.55
C GLU A 167 27.39 -0.28 -17.85
N GLN A 168 26.53 -0.70 -18.79
CA GLN A 168 26.93 -1.17 -20.11
C GLN A 168 27.66 -0.09 -20.91
N CYS A 169 27.17 1.15 -20.87
CA CYS A 169 27.80 2.28 -21.55
C CYS A 169 29.22 2.53 -21.02
N ILE A 170 29.39 2.56 -19.70
CA ILE A 170 30.71 2.74 -19.06
C ILE A 170 31.64 1.57 -19.39
N ALA A 171 31.14 0.33 -19.37
CA ALA A 171 31.93 -0.87 -19.61
C ALA A 171 32.35 -1.05 -21.08
N ALA A 172 31.45 -0.72 -22.02
CA ALA A 172 31.68 -0.95 -23.45
C ALA A 172 32.41 0.22 -24.15
N HIS A 173 32.27 1.45 -23.65
CA HIS A 173 32.82 2.64 -24.30
C HIS A 173 34.01 3.23 -23.53
N ARG A 174 35.19 3.22 -24.16
CA ARG A 174 36.42 3.81 -23.60
C ARG A 174 36.31 5.32 -23.29
N GLY A 175 35.44 6.04 -24.01
CA GLY A 175 35.21 7.47 -23.79
C GLY A 175 34.25 7.79 -22.64
N CYS A 176 33.42 6.83 -22.22
CA CYS A 176 32.42 7.04 -21.17
C CYS A 176 32.93 6.67 -19.77
N SER A 177 33.94 5.80 -19.67
CA SER A 177 34.61 5.44 -18.41
C SER A 177 35.66 6.45 -17.95
N GLN A 178 36.06 7.37 -18.83
CA GLN A 178 36.86 8.50 -18.42
C GLN A 178 35.92 9.49 -17.74
N ALA A 179 36.06 9.64 -16.43
CA ALA A 179 35.72 10.89 -15.74
C ALA A 179 36.59 11.98 -16.38
N SER A 180 36.19 12.40 -17.57
CA SER A 180 36.70 13.61 -18.18
C SER A 180 36.42 14.70 -17.17
N ASN A 181 37.32 15.68 -17.07
CA ASN A 181 37.12 16.91 -16.32
C ASN A 181 35.95 17.70 -16.95
N SER A 182 34.77 17.09 -17.05
CA SER A 182 33.60 17.67 -17.67
C SER A 182 33.11 18.74 -16.73
N GLU A 183 32.85 19.90 -17.28
CA GLU A 183 32.18 20.96 -16.54
C GLU A 183 30.85 20.40 -16.03
N LEU A 184 30.61 20.59 -14.74
CA LEU A 184 29.35 20.26 -14.12
C LEU A 184 28.26 21.13 -14.77
N PRO A 185 27.02 20.63 -14.86
CA PRO A 185 25.88 21.47 -15.19
C PRO A 185 25.88 22.72 -14.31
N THR A 186 25.51 23.88 -14.85
CA THR A 186 25.55 25.17 -14.13
C THR A 186 24.75 25.17 -12.83
N ARG A 187 23.83 24.21 -12.68
CA ARG A 187 23.01 23.95 -11.51
C ARG A 187 22.99 22.46 -11.20
N LEU A 188 23.30 22.10 -9.96
CA LEU A 188 23.19 20.76 -9.41
C LEU A 188 22.18 20.76 -8.27
N ILE A 189 21.38 19.71 -8.16
CA ILE A 189 20.56 19.48 -6.97
C ILE A 189 21.34 18.52 -6.08
N ASP A 190 21.84 19.05 -4.96
CA ASP A 190 22.39 18.26 -3.86
C ASP A 190 21.19 17.70 -3.08
N VAL A 191 20.98 16.38 -3.13
CA VAL A 191 19.83 15.71 -2.50
C VAL A 191 20.05 15.42 -1.02
N GLY A 192 21.19 15.84 -0.46
CA GLY A 192 21.52 15.62 0.94
C GLY A 192 21.89 14.19 1.29
N LEU A 193 22.03 13.92 2.58
CA LEU A 193 22.33 12.59 3.09
C LEU A 193 21.05 11.76 3.28
N PRO A 194 21.11 10.42 3.14
CA PRO A 194 19.94 9.55 3.31
C PRO A 194 19.29 9.63 4.70
N ASP A 195 20.05 10.04 5.72
CA ASP A 195 19.57 10.23 7.10
C ASP A 195 18.85 11.57 7.31
N GLY A 196 18.73 12.40 6.27
CA GLY A 196 18.07 13.71 6.32
C GLY A 196 18.84 14.78 7.09
N SER A 197 20.10 14.53 7.48
CA SER A 197 20.93 15.49 8.21
C SER A 197 21.33 16.73 7.38
N ILE A 198 21.22 16.63 6.05
CA ILE A 198 21.43 17.73 5.10
C ILE A 198 20.18 17.85 4.25
N GLU A 199 19.55 19.02 4.26
CA GLU A 199 18.39 19.29 3.42
C GLU A 199 18.78 19.42 1.93
N PRO A 200 17.92 18.99 1.01
CA PRO A 200 18.15 19.17 -0.42
C PRO A 200 18.33 20.65 -0.79
N ARG A 201 19.32 20.95 -1.62
CA ARG A 201 19.63 22.33 -2.03
C ARG A 201 20.12 22.42 -3.48
N LEU A 202 19.88 23.57 -4.09
CA LEU A 202 20.41 23.91 -5.40
C LEU A 202 21.83 24.48 -5.25
N VAL A 203 22.79 23.88 -5.92
CA VAL A 203 24.18 24.33 -5.99
C VAL A 203 24.44 24.90 -7.38
N GLU A 204 24.76 26.19 -7.44
CA GLU A 204 25.23 26.81 -8.69
C GLU A 204 26.72 26.55 -8.88
N THR A 205 27.07 25.71 -9.85
CA THR A 205 28.45 25.26 -10.06
C THR A 205 29.27 26.26 -10.87
N LYS A 206 28.61 27.14 -11.65
CA LYS A 206 29.26 28.15 -12.52
C LYS A 206 30.39 27.56 -13.39
N GLY A 207 30.22 26.33 -13.88
CA GLY A 207 31.21 25.66 -14.73
C GLY A 207 32.36 24.98 -13.97
N GLN A 208 32.22 24.78 -12.65
CA GLN A 208 33.16 23.93 -11.89
C GLN A 208 33.23 22.53 -12.49
N GLN A 209 34.38 21.87 -12.36
CA GLN A 209 34.59 20.50 -12.84
C GLN A 209 34.37 19.51 -11.68
N GLY A 210 33.70 18.39 -11.99
CA GLY A 210 33.58 17.27 -11.05
C GLY A 210 34.93 16.55 -10.94
N LYS A 211 35.32 16.19 -9.72
CA LYS A 211 36.49 15.34 -9.44
C LYS A 211 36.04 14.00 -8.89
#